data_AF-A0A392REM1-F1
#
_entry.id   AF-A0A392REM1-F1
#
_cell.length_a   1.000
_cell.length_b   1.000
_cell.length_c   1.000
_cell.angle_alpha   90.00
_cell.angle_beta   90.00
_cell.angle_gamma   90.00
#
_symmetry.space_group_name_H-M   'P 1'
#
loop_
_entity.id
_entity.type
_entity.pdbx_description
1 polymer ?
#
loop_
_entity_poly.entity_id
_entity_poly.type
_entity_poly.pdbx_seq_one_letter_code
_entity_poly.pdbx_strand_id
1 'polypeptide(L)' 'MVLTQWQGLSPEDTSWEPWPSLSKTYHLEDKVSFPAEGGVSSPITIDTSTTTKRQLTTKPKEMNQPNEEKQ' A
#
# COMPACT_ATOMS: atom_id res chain seq x y z
N MET A 1 15.33 -6.99 -4.75
CA MET A 1 15.27 -8.45 -4.47
C MET A 1 14.02 -8.72 -3.64
N VAL A 2 13.47 -9.93 -3.70
CA VAL A 2 12.30 -10.34 -2.91
C VAL A 2 12.62 -11.59 -2.11
N LEU A 3 12.05 -11.71 -0.93
CA LEU A 3 12.15 -12.92 -0.11
C LEU A 3 11.06 -13.89 -0.57
N THR A 4 11.44 -15.08 -1.04
CA THR A 4 10.54 -16.04 -1.66
C THR A 4 10.47 -17.32 -0.83
N GLN A 5 9.28 -17.63 -0.31
CA GLN A 5 9.01 -18.92 0.32
C GLN A 5 8.52 -19.89 -0.75
N TRP A 6 9.19 -21.03 -0.86
CA TRP A 6 8.89 -22.03 -1.87
C TRP A 6 7.80 -22.98 -1.41
N GLN A 7 6.89 -23.32 -2.32
CA GLN A 7 5.85 -24.30 -2.04
C GLN A 7 6.46 -25.66 -1.75
N GLY A 8 6.15 -26.22 -0.57
CA GLY A 8 6.63 -27.54 -0.16
C GLY A 8 8.00 -27.56 0.52
N LEU A 9 8.64 -26.40 0.71
CA LEU A 9 9.84 -26.27 1.55
C LEU A 9 9.51 -25.62 2.90
N SER A 10 10.41 -25.80 3.85
CA SER A 10 10.29 -25.18 5.16
C SER A 10 10.56 -23.67 5.07
N PRO A 11 10.03 -22.87 6.01
CA PRO A 11 10.29 -21.43 6.04
C PRO A 11 11.78 -21.07 6.20
N GLU A 12 12.59 -21.97 6.73
CA GLU A 12 14.05 -21.81 6.83
C GLU A 12 14.77 -21.90 5.47
N ASP A 13 14.13 -22.49 4.45
CA ASP A 13 14.66 -22.60 3.06
C ASP A 13 14.24 -21.42 2.18
N THR A 14 13.71 -20.35 2.77
CA THR A 14 13.29 -19.14 2.05
C THR A 14 14.53 -18.44 1.47
N SER A 15 14.49 -18.07 0.19
CA SER A 15 15.65 -17.45 -0.50
C SER A 15 15.35 -16.04 -1.01
N TRP A 16 16.40 -15.23 -1.12
CA TRP A 16 16.33 -13.89 -1.71
C TRP A 16 16.53 -13.96 -3.22
N GLU A 17 15.46 -13.75 -3.98
CA GLU A 17 15.45 -13.90 -5.43
C GLU A 17 15.35 -12.56 -6.17
N PRO A 18 15.90 -12.46 -7.39
CA PRO A 18 15.72 -11.30 -8.25
C PRO A 18 14.29 -11.26 -8.82
N TRP A 19 13.49 -10.32 -8.33
CA TRP A 19 12.09 -10.12 -8.77
C TRP A 19 11.89 -10.05 -10.29
N PRO A 20 12.70 -9.31 -11.08
CA PRO A 20 12.48 -9.21 -12.52
C PRO A 20 12.58 -10.56 -13.25
N SER A 21 13.38 -11.49 -12.71
CA SER A 21 13.51 -12.85 -13.26
C SER A 21 12.40 -13.75 -12.73
N LEU A 22 12.16 -13.74 -11.41
CA LEU A 22 11.13 -14.55 -10.75
C LEU A 22 9.73 -14.26 -11.30
N SER A 23 9.38 -12.99 -11.46
CA SER A 23 8.07 -12.56 -11.96
C SER A 23 7.79 -13.03 -13.38
N LYS A 24 8.80 -13.06 -14.25
CA LYS A 24 8.66 -13.55 -15.63
C LYS A 24 8.56 -15.07 -15.69
N THR A 25 9.40 -15.77 -14.91
CA THR A 25 9.43 -17.24 -14.88
C THR A 25 8.11 -17.84 -14.38
N TYR A 26 7.48 -17.20 -13.39
CA TYR A 26 6.26 -17.70 -12.76
C TYR A 26 5.01 -16.85 -13.08
N HIS A 27 5.11 -15.92 -14.02
CA HIS A 27 4.02 -15.01 -14.40
C HIS A 27 3.34 -14.35 -13.19
N LEU A 28 4.13 -13.70 -12.34
CA LEU A 28 3.66 -13.03 -11.11
C LEU A 28 3.39 -11.53 -11.30
N GLU A 29 3.52 -11.04 -12.53
CA GLU A 29 3.34 -9.63 -12.91
C GLU A 29 1.93 -9.11 -12.61
N ASP A 30 0.90 -9.95 -12.73
CA ASP A 30 -0.49 -9.62 -12.39
C ASP A 30 -0.78 -9.76 -10.88
N LYS A 31 0.05 -10.53 -10.17
CA LYS A 31 -0.23 -10.96 -8.80
C LYS A 31 0.41 -10.08 -7.74
N VAL A 32 1.52 -9.42 -8.09
CA VAL A 32 2.32 -8.66 -7.14
C VAL A 32 2.62 -7.29 -7.71
N SER A 33 2.07 -6.26 -7.06
CA SER A 33 2.35 -4.86 -7.36
C SER A 33 3.24 -4.28 -6.26
N PHE A 34 4.42 -3.79 -6.65
CA PHE A 34 5.27 -3.03 -5.74
C PHE A 34 4.93 -1.54 -5.89
N PRO A 35 4.79 -0.79 -4.77
CA PRO A 35 4.66 0.65 -4.85
C PRO A 35 5.90 1.23 -5.51
N ALA A 36 5.72 2.22 -6.39
CA ALA A 36 6.84 2.92 -7.02
C ALA A 36 7.76 3.52 -5.95
N GLU A 37 9.06 3.45 -6.21
CA GLU A 37 10.11 3.99 -5.34
C GLU A 37 9.89 5.50 -5.17
N GLY A 38 9.28 5.90 -4.05
CA GLY A 38 8.86 7.28 -3.80
C GLY A 38 7.61 7.48 -2.94
N GLY A 39 6.97 6.40 -2.45
CA GLY A 39 5.64 6.48 -1.83
C GLY A 39 5.49 6.14 -0.34
N VAL A 40 6.55 5.96 0.46
CA VAL A 40 6.39 5.74 1.91
C VAL A 40 7.45 6.49 2.71
N SER A 41 7.22 7.78 2.90
CA SER A 41 7.62 8.48 4.12
C SER A 41 6.36 9.06 4.75
N SER A 42 5.52 8.18 5.28
CA SER A 42 4.63 8.57 6.37
C SER A 42 5.18 7.89 7.62
N PRO A 43 5.52 8.64 8.68
CA PRO A 43 5.89 8.01 9.94
C PRO A 43 4.70 7.18 10.39
N ILE A 44 4.96 5.91 10.74
CA ILE A 44 4.04 5.12 11.55
C ILE A 44 3.82 5.96 12.83
N THR A 45 2.70 6.67 12.88
CA THR A 45 2.20 7.28 14.11
C THR A 45 1.49 6.12 14.80
N ILE A 46 2.17 5.50 15.76
CA ILE A 46 1.55 4.46 16.58
C ILE A 46 0.59 5.19 17.51
N ASP A 47 -0.64 5.46 17.05
CA ASP A 47 -1.72 5.90 17.92
C ASP A 47 -2.17 4.72 18.78
N THR A 48 -1.46 4.50 19.88
CA THR A 48 -1.93 3.69 21.00
C THR A 48 -2.99 4.47 21.77
N SER A 49 -4.20 4.62 21.22
CA SER A 49 -5.39 4.83 22.04
C SER A 49 -6.63 4.25 21.36
N THR A 50 -7.09 3.15 21.94
CA THR A 50 -8.41 2.57 21.77
C THR A 50 -9.50 3.62 22.01
N THR A 51 -10.49 3.72 21.11
CA THR A 51 -11.94 3.79 21.39
C THR A 51 -12.74 4.28 20.17
N THR A 52 -13.57 3.37 19.62
CA THR A 52 -14.96 3.58 19.13
C THR A 52 -15.23 4.82 18.26
N LYS A 53 -15.63 4.70 16.99
CA LYS A 53 -17.03 4.47 16.56
C LYS A 53 -17.10 3.99 15.10
N ARG A 54 -18.00 3.04 14.88
CA ARG A 54 -18.53 2.53 13.61
C ARG A 54 -19.54 3.53 13.03
N GLN A 55 -19.34 4.05 11.82
CA GLN A 55 -20.40 4.60 10.94
C GLN A 55 -19.77 4.83 9.54
N LEU A 56 -19.93 3.96 8.55
CA LEU A 56 -21.10 3.84 7.66
C LEU A 56 -21.71 5.17 7.19
N THR A 57 -21.85 5.25 5.86
CA THR A 57 -22.78 6.04 5.01
C THR A 57 -22.37 7.42 4.45
N THR A 58 -22.12 7.42 3.13
CA THR A 58 -22.75 8.22 2.04
C THR A 58 -22.62 9.76 1.98
N LYS A 59 -21.90 10.26 0.94
CA LYS A 59 -22.30 11.14 -0.21
C LYS A 59 -23.17 12.43 0.06
N PRO A 60 -23.33 13.38 -0.90
CA PRO A 60 -22.46 14.36 -1.59
C PRO A 60 -22.84 15.85 -1.30
N LYS A 61 -22.19 16.81 -2.01
CA LYS A 61 -22.74 18.08 -2.55
C LYS A 61 -22.37 19.43 -1.86
N GLU A 62 -22.00 20.36 -2.74
CA GLU A 62 -22.32 21.81 -2.73
C GLU A 62 -21.39 22.83 -2.04
N MET A 63 -20.60 23.51 -2.90
CA MET A 63 -20.49 24.98 -3.06
C MET A 63 -20.52 25.86 -1.80
N ASN A 64 -19.43 26.58 -1.54
CA ASN A 64 -19.48 27.97 -1.07
C ASN A 64 -18.19 28.71 -1.51
N GLN A 65 -18.34 29.66 -2.43
CA GLN A 65 -17.34 30.69 -2.74
C GLN A 65 -17.14 31.61 -1.52
N PRO A 66 -16.02 32.34 -1.47
CA PRO A 66 -16.16 33.76 -1.24
C PRO A 66 -15.40 34.61 -2.28
N ASN A 67 -16.09 35.67 -2.69
CA ASN A 67 -15.54 36.95 -3.15
C ASN A 67 -14.51 37.49 -2.13
N GLU A 68 -13.46 38.21 -2.50
CA GLU A 68 -13.52 39.65 -2.77
C GLU A 68 -12.21 40.15 -3.41
N GLU A 69 -12.42 41.20 -4.20
CA GLU A 69 -11.54 42.15 -4.87
C GLU A 69 -10.60 42.92 -3.92
N LYS A 70 -9.37 43.22 -4.35
CA LYS A 70 -8.74 44.52 -4.04
C LYS A 70 -7.52 44.85 -4.91
N GLN A 71 -7.77 45.85 -5.78
CA GLN A 71 -6.95 46.97 -6.29
C GLN A 71 -5.47 46.75 -6.67
#